data_AF-G5HEQ6-F1
#
_entry.id   AF-G5HEQ6-F1
#
_cell.length_a   1.000
_cell.length_b   1.000
_cell.length_c   1.000
_cell.angle_alpha   90.00
_cell.angle_beta   90.00
_cell.angle_gamma   90.00
#
_symmetry.space_group_name_H-M   'P 1'
#
loop_
_entity.id
_entity.type
_entity.pdbx_description
1 polymer ?
#
loop_
_entity_poly.entity_id
_entity_poly.type
_entity_poly.pdbx_seq_one_letter_code
_entity_poly.pdbx_strand_id
1 'polypeptide(L)'
;MRKLDPGFECHVQPIRINGTVRGASGFILNAGNGKIMYINTESSCYGPLRDKVLYREARSLTDYVGGRNQWAGEDEVLGLIHDALS
;
A
#
# COMPACT_ATOMS: atom_id res chain seq x y z
N MET A 1 -10.72 12.87 -3.09
CA MET A 1 -9.56 11.96 -3.24
C MET A 1 -8.29 12.80 -3.09
N ARG A 2 -7.53 12.63 -2.00
CA ARG A 2 -6.20 13.26 -1.86
C ARG A 2 -5.23 12.58 -2.84
N LYS A 3 -4.36 13.36 -3.48
CA LYS A 3 -3.28 12.81 -4.32
C LYS A 3 -2.05 12.62 -3.43
N LEU A 4 -1.25 11.59 -3.70
CA LEU A 4 0.07 11.45 -3.10
C LEU A 4 0.96 12.61 -3.54
N ASP A 5 1.86 13.05 -2.65
CA ASP A 5 2.75 14.17 -2.93
C ASP A 5 3.69 13.83 -4.10
N PRO A 6 4.11 14.83 -4.90
CA PRO A 6 4.99 14.61 -6.05
C PRO A 6 6.35 13.98 -5.71
N GLY A 7 6.78 14.04 -4.44
CA GLY A 7 8.02 13.45 -3.95
C GLY A 7 7.91 11.95 -3.63
N PHE A 8 6.74 11.35 -3.79
CA PHE A 8 6.54 9.92 -3.57
C PHE A 8 6.64 9.13 -4.87
N GLU A 9 7.51 8.13 -4.89
CA GLU A 9 7.67 7.19 -5.99
C GLU A 9 6.78 5.96 -5.76
N CYS A 10 5.93 5.64 -6.72
CA CYS A 10 4.99 4.52 -6.64
C CYS A 10 5.49 3.33 -7.47
N HIS A 11 5.87 2.24 -6.80
CA HIS A 11 6.30 0.97 -7.39
C HIS A 11 5.22 -0.10 -7.18
N VAL A 12 4.07 0.07 -7.82
CA VAL A 12 2.91 -0.84 -7.68
C VAL A 12 2.62 -1.59 -8.97
N GLN A 13 2.16 -2.84 -8.83
CA GLN A 13 1.79 -3.71 -9.94
C GLN A 13 0.36 -4.25 -9.74
N PRO A 14 -0.42 -4.41 -10.84
CA PRO A 14 -1.75 -4.98 -10.75
C PRO A 14 -1.71 -6.45 -10.33
N ILE A 15 -2.56 -6.82 -9.37
CA ILE A 15 -2.77 -8.21 -8.96
C ILE A 15 -3.77 -8.83 -9.93
N ARG A 16 -3.33 -9.89 -10.63
CA ARG A 16 -4.15 -10.63 -11.58
C ARG A 16 -4.34 -12.07 -11.13
N ILE A 17 -5.59 -12.47 -10.94
CA ILE A 17 -5.97 -13.84 -10.59
C ILE A 17 -6.93 -14.35 -11.66
N ASN A 18 -6.56 -15.45 -12.33
CA ASN A 18 -7.33 -16.06 -13.41
C ASN A 18 -7.76 -15.05 -14.49
N GLY A 19 -6.83 -14.18 -14.90
CA GLY A 19 -7.08 -13.15 -15.92
C GLY A 19 -7.86 -11.92 -15.46
N THR A 20 -8.39 -11.91 -14.22
CA THR A 20 -9.13 -10.78 -13.65
C THR A 20 -8.20 -9.92 -12.78
N VAL A 21 -8.22 -8.61 -12.98
CA VAL A 21 -7.53 -7.65 -12.11
C VAL A 21 -8.35 -7.52 -10.81
N ARG A 22 -7.70 -7.75 -9.66
CA ARG A 22 -8.34 -7.71 -8.34
C ARG A 22 -7.85 -6.61 -7.41
N GLY A 23 -6.95 -5.77 -7.91
CA GLY A 23 -6.30 -4.70 -7.15
C GLY A 23 -4.87 -4.50 -7.63
N ALA A 24 -4.06 -3.90 -6.78
CA ALA A 24 -2.64 -3.68 -6.97
C ALA A 24 -1.89 -3.83 -5.64
N SER A 25 -0.64 -4.30 -5.73
CA SER A 25 0.28 -4.27 -4.59
C SER A 25 1.67 -3.81 -5.00
N GLY A 26 2.43 -3.35 -4.02
CA GLY A 26 3.80 -2.90 -4.21
C GLY A 26 4.19 -1.88 -3.15
N PHE A 27 5.03 -0.93 -3.53
CA PHE A 27 5.68 -0.03 -2.57
C PHE A 27 5.49 1.44 -2.94
N ILE A 28 5.46 2.28 -1.92
CA ILE A 28 5.51 3.73 -2.03
C ILE A 28 6.76 4.18 -1.29
N LEU A 29 7.68 4.86 -1.99
CA LEU A 29 8.92 5.39 -1.45
C LEU A 29 8.81 6.91 -1.35
N ASN A 30 9.16 7.48 -0.21
CA ASN A 30 9.47 8.90 -0.12
C ASN A 30 10.96 9.11 -0.46
N ALA A 31 11.24 9.67 -1.64
CA ALA A 31 12.61 9.90 -2.11
C ALA A 31 13.38 10.92 -1.25
N GLY A 32 12.68 11.79 -0.52
CA GLY A 32 13.29 12.83 0.33
C GLY A 32 13.88 12.29 1.63
N ASN A 33 13.31 11.23 2.21
CA ASN A 33 13.74 10.66 3.49
C ASN A 33 14.04 9.16 3.45
N GLY A 34 13.80 8.48 2.33
CA GLY A 34 14.05 7.05 2.15
C GLY A 34 13.05 6.12 2.82
N LYS A 35 11.97 6.62 3.43
CA LYS A 35 10.92 5.77 4.04
C LYS A 35 10.12 5.05 2.97
N ILE A 36 9.76 3.79 3.25
CA ILE A 36 9.04 2.92 2.31
C ILE A 36 7.84 2.28 2.98
N MET A 37 6.72 2.30 2.30
CA MET A 37 5.48 1.63 2.69
C MET A 37 5.11 0.59 1.66
N TYR A 38 4.81 -0.63 2.08
CA TYR A 38 4.13 -1.63 1.26
C TYR A 38 2.62 -1.43 1.32
N ILE A 39 1.96 -1.59 0.18
CA ILE A 39 0.49 -1.54 0.05
C ILE A 39 -0.03 -2.77 -0.70
N ASN A 40 -1.21 -3.23 -0.32
CA ASN A 40 -1.99 -4.21 -1.08
C ASN A 40 -3.48 -3.84 -1.01
N THR A 41 -4.06 -3.60 -2.18
CA THR A 41 -5.46 -3.20 -2.38
C THR A 41 -6.36 -4.34 -2.86
N GLU A 42 -5.84 -5.57 -2.93
CA GLU A 42 -6.67 -6.73 -3.21
C GLU A 42 -7.69 -6.97 -2.11
N SER A 43 -8.95 -7.22 -2.51
CA SER A 43 -10.01 -7.59 -1.56
C SER A 43 -9.64 -8.87 -0.80
N SER A 44 -9.66 -8.79 0.53
CA SER A 44 -9.37 -9.95 1.37
C SER A 44 -10.46 -11.03 1.23
N CYS A 45 -10.03 -12.30 1.21
CA CYS A 45 -10.94 -13.44 1.36
C CYS A 45 -11.55 -13.53 2.77
N TYR A 46 -10.93 -12.88 3.75
CA TYR A 46 -11.45 -12.76 5.11
C TYR A 46 -12.45 -11.61 5.19
N GLY A 47 -13.73 -11.94 5.38
CA GLY A 47 -14.86 -10.99 5.32
C GLY A 47 -14.65 -9.65 6.05
N PRO A 48 -14.17 -9.64 7.32
CA PRO A 48 -13.93 -8.40 8.06
C PRO A 48 -12.88 -7.43 7.48
N LEU A 49 -12.06 -7.89 6.52
CA LEU A 49 -11.02 -7.12 5.85
C LEU A 49 -11.30 -6.94 4.35
N ARG A 50 -12.47 -7.37 3.86
CA ARG A 50 -12.78 -7.41 2.43
C ARG A 50 -12.58 -6.06 1.74
N ASP A 51 -13.02 -4.98 2.38
CA ASP A 51 -13.00 -3.62 1.85
C ASP A 51 -11.87 -2.79 2.47
N LYS A 52 -10.83 -3.45 2.98
CA LYS A 52 -9.67 -2.80 3.61
C LYS A 52 -8.41 -3.00 2.80
N VAL A 53 -7.64 -1.94 2.70
CA VAL A 53 -6.29 -1.94 2.14
C VAL A 53 -5.32 -2.36 3.23
N LEU A 54 -4.48 -3.36 2.92
CA LEU A 54 -3.33 -3.70 3.73
C LEU A 54 -2.22 -2.67 3.46
N TYR A 55 -1.66 -2.09 4.51
CA TYR A 55 -0.49 -1.24 4.44
C TYR A 55 0.45 -1.57 5.60
N ARG A 56 1.75 -1.36 5.40
CA ARG A 56 2.79 -1.55 6.43
C ARG A 56 4.11 -0.93 6.01
N GLU A 57 4.94 -0.63 6.99
CA GLU A 57 6.32 -0.21 6.73
C GLU A 57 7.13 -1.33 6.08
N ALA A 58 8.07 -0.94 5.23
CA ALA A 58 8.99 -1.82 4.51
C ALA A 58 10.41 -1.26 4.60
N ARG A 59 11.41 -2.13 4.64
CA ARG A 59 12.83 -1.72 4.69
C ARG A 59 13.45 -1.51 3.30
N SER A 60 12.82 -2.05 2.26
CA SER A 60 13.27 -1.95 0.87
C SER A 60 12.08 -2.14 -0.09
N LEU A 61 12.29 -1.85 -1.38
CA LEU A 61 11.33 -2.11 -2.48
C LEU A 61 11.18 -3.61 -2.82
N THR A 62 11.73 -4.49 -2.00
CA THR A 62 11.66 -5.95 -2.12
C THR A 62 11.27 -6.61 -0.79
N ASP A 63 10.90 -5.81 0.22
CA ASP A 63 10.53 -6.31 1.54
C ASP A 63 9.05 -6.73 1.57
N TYR A 64 8.80 -7.96 1.12
CA TYR A 64 7.47 -8.59 1.16
C TYR A 64 7.18 -9.30 2.49
N VAL A 65 8.10 -9.26 3.46
CA VAL A 65 7.87 -9.76 4.82
C VAL A 65 7.35 -8.63 5.69
N GLY A 66 7.94 -7.44 5.54
CA GLY A 66 7.46 -6.16 6.04
C GLY A 66 7.45 -6.00 7.56
N GLY A 67 6.95 -4.85 8.00
CA GLY A 67 6.56 -4.58 9.38
C GLY A 67 5.20 -5.16 9.76
N ARG A 68 4.64 -4.72 10.88
CA ARG A 68 3.31 -5.16 11.33
C ARG A 68 2.25 -4.77 10.31
N ASN A 69 1.45 -5.75 9.89
CA ASN A 69 0.32 -5.52 9.00
C ASN A 69 -0.71 -4.59 9.66
N GLN A 70 -1.19 -3.61 8.91
CA GLN A 70 -2.27 -2.72 9.27
C GLN A 70 -3.33 -2.70 8.16
N TRP A 71 -4.58 -2.37 8.51
CA TRP A 71 -5.70 -2.36 7.58
C TRP A 71 -6.56 -1.13 7.78
N ALA A 72 -6.83 -0.41 6.71
CA ALA A 72 -7.68 0.78 6.70
C ALA A 72 -8.62 0.77 5.50
N GLY A 73 -9.70 1.54 5.56
CA GLY A 73 -10.56 1.75 4.39
C GLY A 73 -9.81 2.54 3.30
N GLU A 74 -10.26 2.41 2.04
CA GLU A 74 -9.64 3.10 0.90
C GLU A 74 -9.59 4.63 1.06
N ASP A 75 -10.62 5.22 1.68
CA ASP A 75 -10.69 6.67 1.90
C ASP A 75 -9.69 7.19 2.96
N GLU A 76 -9.28 6.33 3.89
CA GLU A 76 -8.42 6.67 5.03
C GLU A 76 -6.94 6.36 4.75
N VAL A 77 -6.66 5.31 3.97
CA VAL A 77 -5.32 4.76 3.81
C VAL A 77 -4.33 5.77 3.24
N LEU A 78 -4.77 6.66 2.36
CA LEU A 78 -3.91 7.68 1.76
C LEU A 78 -3.39 8.69 2.79
N GLY A 79 -4.23 9.08 3.76
CA GLY A 79 -3.80 9.95 4.85
C GLY A 79 -2.79 9.25 5.75
N LEU A 80 -3.07 7.99 6.10
CA LEU A 80 -2.18 7.18 6.94
C LEU A 80 -0.81 6.93 6.30
N ILE A 81 -0.79 6.66 4.99
CA ILE A 81 0.46 6.52 4.22
C ILE A 81 1.22 7.84 4.19
N HIS A 82 0.52 8.96 3.96
CA HIS A 82 1.14 10.29 3.94
C HIS A 82 1.77 10.64 5.28
N ASP A 83 1.05 10.42 6.38
CA ASP A 83 1.54 10.69 7.75
C ASP A 83 2.74 9.80 8.10
N ALA A 84 2.74 8.52 7.66
CA ALA A 84 3.85 7.60 7.89
C ALA A 84 5.11 7.96 7.09
N LEU A 85 4.92 8.41 5.84
CA LEU A 85 6.00 8.75 4.92
C LEU A 85 6.56 10.16 5.12
N SER A 86 5.82 11.08 5.73
CA SER A 86 6.29 12.42 6.10
C SER A 86 7.45 12.34 7.10
#